data_AF-A0A0B2AAI7-F1
#
_entry.id   AF-A0A0B2AAI7-F1
#
_cell.length_a   1.000
_cell.length_b   1.000
_cell.length_c   1.000
_cell.angle_alpha   90.00
_cell.angle_beta   90.00
_cell.angle_gamma   90.00
#
_symmetry.space_group_name_H-M   'P 1'
#
loop_
_entity.id
_entity.type
_entity.pdbx_description
1 polymer ?
#
loop_
_entity_poly.entity_id
_entity_poly.type
_entity_poly.pdbx_seq_one_letter_code
_entity_poly.pdbx_strand_id
1 'polypeptide(L)'
;MVSSSAHVLVWAHVAGAVDPGGSPSPSPSPADALGPALNAAGLIWALCGAMLVALIALLIYGWPSAKNKSRASNSVVRSWLAVSLTAGLLIFTAASFGGNDGGLQKMLVGAVIAAVGGAGAFYFATKANETATSAILQAAKGSEGRPGASTLLLSKTADASKLTNPATTGNVITYHFKVTNSGTDALTDVAVSDSVAPPKAVDYVWPGVPGELKAGEVATATSHYQLVGKDLDAKSVISAATATGRPPHGAVVRSEPEHTTTALGT
;
A
#
# COMPACT_ATOMS: atom_id res chain seq x y z
N MET A 1 21.56 -77.85 37.96
CA MET A 1 21.16 -77.78 39.38
C MET A 1 19.87 -76.96 39.40
N VAL A 2 18.71 -77.65 39.42
CA VAL A 2 17.86 -77.86 40.63
C VAL A 2 17.36 -76.50 41.13
N SER A 3 16.08 -76.23 41.37
CA SER A 3 14.79 -76.91 41.27
C SER A 3 13.80 -75.92 41.90
N SER A 4 12.56 -75.87 41.42
CA SER A 4 11.33 -75.92 42.24
C SER A 4 10.19 -75.23 41.50
N SER A 5 9.14 -75.96 41.12
CA SER A 5 7.98 -76.31 41.99
C SER A 5 7.10 -75.07 42.18
N ALA A 6 5.81 -75.02 41.92
CA ALA A 6 4.82 -76.09 41.89
C ALA A 6 3.47 -75.54 41.36
N HIS A 7 2.74 -76.44 40.69
CA HIS A 7 1.31 -76.72 40.87
C HIS A 7 0.25 -75.74 40.26
N VAL A 8 -0.54 -76.13 39.22
CA VAL A 8 -1.69 -77.10 39.17
C VAL A 8 -2.97 -76.37 39.66
N LEU A 9 -4.09 -76.18 38.95
CA LEU A 9 -5.07 -77.01 38.20
C LEU A 9 -6.02 -76.00 37.50
N VAL A 10 -6.35 -76.02 36.20
CA VAL A 10 -7.29 -76.91 35.44
C VAL A 10 -8.66 -77.11 36.12
N TRP A 11 -9.75 -76.80 35.40
CA TRP A 11 -11.06 -77.49 35.26
C TRP A 11 -12.01 -76.48 34.54
N ALA A 12 -12.39 -76.57 33.25
CA ALA A 12 -13.01 -77.61 32.42
C ALA A 12 -14.54 -77.77 32.58
N HIS A 13 -15.31 -77.17 31.65
CA HIS A 13 -16.61 -77.63 31.10
C HIS A 13 -16.86 -76.81 29.81
N VAL A 14 -16.94 -77.33 28.57
CA VAL A 14 -17.85 -78.35 27.96
C VAL A 14 -19.31 -77.92 28.17
N ALA A 15 -20.23 -77.73 27.21
CA ALA A 15 -20.39 -77.96 25.76
C ALA A 15 -21.39 -76.87 25.26
N GLY A 16 -21.40 -76.41 24.02
CA GLY A 16 -21.99 -77.11 22.88
C GLY A 16 -23.53 -77.10 22.91
N ALA A 17 -24.18 -76.21 22.15
CA ALA A 17 -25.43 -76.44 21.44
C ALA A 17 -25.92 -75.13 20.80
N VAL A 18 -26.03 -75.13 19.47
CA VAL A 18 -26.73 -74.11 18.68
C VAL A 18 -28.22 -74.38 18.83
N ASP A 19 -29.01 -73.38 19.22
CA ASP A 19 -30.47 -73.40 19.11
C ASP A 19 -31.02 -72.02 18.66
N PRO A 20 -32.17 -71.99 17.94
CA PRO A 20 -32.63 -70.86 17.14
C PRO A 20 -33.75 -70.04 17.78
N GLY A 21 -33.81 -68.74 17.46
CA GLY A 21 -35.05 -67.94 17.51
C GLY A 21 -35.26 -67.01 18.72
N GLY A 22 -35.00 -65.71 18.52
CA GLY A 22 -35.43 -64.62 19.41
C GLY A 22 -34.96 -63.27 18.87
N SER A 23 -35.89 -62.48 18.33
CA SER A 23 -35.68 -61.27 17.51
C SER A 23 -34.76 -60.19 18.12
N PRO A 24 -33.85 -59.57 17.34
CA PRO A 24 -33.09 -58.40 17.79
C PRO A 24 -33.91 -57.10 17.69
N SER A 25 -33.76 -56.24 18.70
CA SER A 25 -34.31 -54.90 18.87
C SER A 25 -34.09 -53.95 17.66
N PRO A 26 -34.93 -52.91 17.47
CA PRO A 26 -34.93 -52.12 16.25
C PRO A 26 -33.84 -51.02 16.19
N SER A 27 -33.25 -50.94 14.99
CA SER A 27 -32.78 -49.73 14.28
C SER A 27 -31.59 -48.91 14.82
N PRO A 28 -30.43 -48.88 14.12
CA PRO A 28 -29.55 -47.72 14.16
C PRO A 28 -30.21 -46.53 13.43
N SER A 29 -30.00 -45.33 13.97
CA SER A 29 -30.53 -44.05 13.49
C SER A 29 -30.06 -43.72 12.06
N PRO A 30 -30.76 -42.89 11.26
CA PRO A 30 -30.35 -42.54 9.89
C PRO A 30 -29.03 -41.73 9.78
N ALA A 31 -28.34 -41.49 10.90
CA ALA A 31 -27.13 -40.67 10.97
C ALA A 31 -25.86 -41.38 10.48
N ASP A 32 -25.87 -42.72 10.37
CA ASP A 32 -24.66 -43.48 10.01
C ASP A 32 -24.45 -43.63 8.49
N ALA A 33 -25.24 -42.94 7.66
CA ALA A 33 -25.24 -43.15 6.21
C ALA A 33 -25.23 -41.86 5.38
N LEU A 34 -24.38 -40.86 5.67
CA LEU A 34 -24.11 -39.76 4.71
C LEU A 34 -22.68 -39.18 4.83
N GLY A 35 -21.76 -39.67 4.00
CA GLY A 35 -20.58 -38.96 3.45
C GLY A 35 -19.41 -38.65 4.40
N PRO A 36 -18.16 -38.54 3.87
CA PRO A 36 -17.06 -38.01 4.67
C PRO A 36 -17.35 -36.54 4.93
N ALA A 37 -17.87 -36.22 6.11
CA ALA A 37 -17.78 -34.87 6.65
C ALA A 37 -16.27 -34.55 6.69
N LEU A 38 -15.81 -33.74 5.73
CA LEU A 38 -14.46 -33.19 5.75
C LEU A 38 -14.34 -32.43 7.08
N ASN A 39 -13.70 -33.08 8.05
CA ASN A 39 -13.36 -32.44 9.30
C ASN A 39 -12.61 -31.13 8.98
N ALA A 40 -12.77 -30.11 9.82
CA ALA A 40 -12.11 -28.83 9.61
C ALA A 40 -10.60 -28.99 9.35
N ALA A 41 -9.99 -30.03 9.94
CA ALA A 41 -8.62 -30.46 9.67
C ALA A 41 -8.38 -30.88 8.20
N GLY A 42 -9.22 -31.72 7.60
CA GLY A 42 -9.10 -32.17 6.21
C GLY A 42 -9.26 -31.03 5.20
N LEU A 43 -10.09 -30.04 5.51
CA LEU A 43 -10.26 -28.84 4.70
C LEU A 43 -9.00 -27.94 4.74
N ILE A 44 -8.37 -27.81 5.93
CA ILE A 44 -7.09 -27.12 6.09
C ILE A 44 -5.97 -27.85 5.32
N TRP A 45 -5.91 -29.17 5.40
CA TRP A 45 -4.93 -29.97 4.64
C TRP A 45 -5.10 -29.83 3.14
N ALA A 46 -6.34 -29.82 2.63
CA ALA A 46 -6.63 -29.64 1.22
C ALA A 46 -6.21 -28.24 0.72
N LEU A 47 -6.47 -27.19 1.51
CA LEU A 47 -6.07 -25.82 1.18
C LEU A 47 -4.55 -25.64 1.21
N CYS A 48 -3.86 -26.17 2.22
CA CYS A 48 -2.40 -26.15 2.30
C CYS A 48 -1.74 -26.92 1.14
N GLY A 49 -2.28 -28.09 0.79
CA GLY A 49 -1.82 -28.87 -0.36
C GLY A 49 -2.01 -28.14 -1.69
N ALA A 50 -3.18 -27.52 -1.91
CA ALA A 50 -3.46 -26.73 -3.11
C ALA A 50 -2.52 -25.52 -3.23
N MET A 51 -2.23 -24.85 -2.12
CA MET A 51 -1.32 -23.69 -2.09
C MET A 51 0.13 -24.11 -2.40
N LEU A 52 0.57 -25.27 -1.89
CA LEU A 52 1.90 -25.84 -2.19
C LEU A 52 2.03 -26.18 -3.68
N VAL A 53 1.02 -26.81 -4.27
CA VAL A 53 1.01 -27.16 -5.71
C VAL A 53 1.05 -25.91 -6.59
N ALA A 54 0.29 -24.87 -6.24
CA ALA A 54 0.34 -23.58 -6.95
C ALA A 54 1.73 -22.92 -6.89
N LEU A 55 2.41 -23.04 -5.75
CA LEU A 55 3.76 -22.50 -5.54
C LEU A 55 4.82 -23.27 -6.33
N ILE A 56 4.70 -24.61 -6.39
CA ILE A 56 5.54 -25.48 -7.22
C ILE A 56 5.31 -25.19 -8.71
N ALA A 57 4.05 -24.99 -9.13
CA ALA A 57 3.73 -24.62 -10.50
C ALA A 57 4.34 -23.26 -10.87
N LEU A 58 4.32 -22.28 -9.96
CA LEU A 58 4.97 -20.97 -10.15
C LEU A 58 6.50 -21.09 -10.27
N LEU A 59 7.13 -22.00 -9.53
CA LEU A 59 8.57 -22.26 -9.63
C LEU A 59 8.96 -22.93 -10.95
N ILE A 60 8.15 -23.89 -11.42
CA ILE A 60 8.40 -24.63 -12.66
C ILE A 60 8.10 -23.77 -13.89
N TYR A 61 6.97 -23.06 -13.91
CA TYR A 61 6.54 -22.24 -15.05
C TYR A 61 7.07 -20.80 -15.03
N GLY A 62 7.60 -20.31 -13.89
CA GLY A 62 8.32 -19.03 -13.81
C GLY A 62 9.75 -19.09 -14.34
N TRP A 63 10.25 -20.28 -14.68
CA TRP A 63 11.57 -20.52 -15.27
C TRP A 63 11.51 -20.55 -16.82
N PRO A 64 11.00 -19.51 -17.50
CA PRO A 64 11.66 -19.19 -18.77
C PRO A 64 11.63 -17.70 -19.13
N SER A 65 12.73 -16.98 -18.85
CA SER A 65 13.36 -16.01 -19.77
C SER A 65 14.50 -15.23 -19.11
N ALA A 66 15.46 -15.95 -18.53
CA ALA A 66 16.74 -15.36 -18.11
C ALA A 66 17.74 -15.31 -19.29
N LYS A 67 17.35 -14.72 -20.43
CA LYS A 67 18.23 -14.58 -21.60
C LYS A 67 18.51 -13.13 -22.05
N ASN A 68 18.30 -12.11 -21.20
CA ASN A 68 18.86 -10.79 -21.52
C ASN A 68 19.41 -10.00 -20.31
N LYS A 69 20.75 -10.04 -20.22
CA LYS A 69 21.75 -9.06 -19.79
C LYS A 69 21.46 -8.06 -18.63
N SER A 70 22.18 -8.30 -17.52
CA SER A 70 23.13 -7.38 -16.85
C SER A 70 22.71 -5.98 -16.35
N ARG A 71 21.50 -5.80 -15.78
CA ARG A 71 21.28 -4.77 -14.73
C ARG A 71 20.28 -5.13 -13.63
N ALA A 72 19.69 -6.33 -13.70
CA ALA A 72 18.62 -6.78 -12.80
C ALA A 72 19.04 -7.97 -11.90
N SER A 73 20.34 -8.26 -11.74
CA SER A 73 20.78 -9.43 -10.97
C SER A 73 20.42 -9.35 -9.48
N ASN A 74 20.29 -8.15 -8.91
CA ASN A 74 20.08 -8.00 -7.47
C ASN A 74 18.60 -8.14 -7.04
N SER A 75 17.65 -7.83 -7.92
CA SER A 75 16.21 -7.99 -7.61
C SER A 75 15.77 -9.44 -7.77
N VAL A 76 16.28 -10.13 -8.80
CA VAL A 76 15.96 -11.54 -9.07
C VAL A 76 16.47 -12.45 -7.94
N VAL A 77 17.69 -12.20 -7.44
CA VAL A 77 18.26 -12.98 -6.33
C VAL A 77 17.48 -12.77 -5.02
N ARG A 78 17.06 -11.53 -4.72
CA ARG A 78 16.23 -11.24 -3.52
C ARG A 78 14.85 -11.88 -3.61
N SER A 79 14.24 -11.87 -4.79
CA SER A 79 12.95 -12.54 -5.03
C SER A 79 13.08 -14.06 -4.88
N TRP A 80 14.19 -14.64 -5.33
CA TRP A 80 14.45 -16.08 -5.19
C TRP A 80 14.71 -16.50 -3.74
N LEU A 81 15.44 -15.69 -2.98
CA LEU A 81 15.68 -15.95 -1.55
C LEU A 81 14.38 -16.00 -0.75
N ALA A 82 13.44 -15.10 -1.05
CA ALA A 82 12.13 -15.06 -0.40
C ALA A 82 11.30 -16.31 -0.71
N VAL A 83 11.27 -16.76 -1.98
CA VAL A 83 10.51 -17.95 -2.38
C VAL A 83 11.08 -19.22 -1.75
N SER A 84 12.41 -19.36 -1.67
CA SER A 84 13.04 -20.49 -0.97
C SER A 84 12.73 -20.49 0.52
N LEU A 85 12.68 -19.32 1.16
CA LEU A 85 12.36 -19.18 2.58
C LEU A 85 10.90 -19.56 2.87
N THR A 86 9.97 -19.14 1.99
CA THR A 86 8.55 -19.54 2.08
C THR A 86 8.36 -21.04 1.84
N ALA A 87 9.05 -21.63 0.84
CA ALA A 87 9.00 -23.06 0.58
C ALA A 87 9.54 -23.88 1.78
N GLY A 88 10.64 -23.45 2.38
CA GLY A 88 11.21 -24.07 3.58
C GLY A 88 10.24 -24.02 4.77
N LEU A 89 9.59 -22.88 5.01
CA LEU A 89 8.60 -22.74 6.08
C LEU A 89 7.38 -23.65 5.89
N LEU A 90 6.90 -23.81 4.64
CA LEU A 90 5.77 -24.68 4.32
C LEU A 90 6.11 -26.17 4.48
N ILE A 91 7.30 -26.60 4.04
CA ILE A 91 7.76 -27.99 4.22
C ILE A 91 7.93 -28.31 5.70
N PHE A 92 8.50 -27.38 6.47
CA PHE A 92 8.66 -27.53 7.92
C PHE A 92 7.31 -27.58 8.65
N THR A 93 6.34 -26.77 8.20
CA THR A 93 4.97 -26.82 8.70
C THR A 93 4.34 -28.18 8.40
N ALA A 94 4.45 -28.68 7.18
CA ALA A 94 3.92 -30.00 6.80
C ALA A 94 4.55 -31.16 7.60
N ALA A 95 5.87 -31.12 7.83
CA ALA A 95 6.57 -32.12 8.65
C ALA A 95 6.13 -32.09 10.13
N SER A 96 5.80 -30.91 10.67
CA SER A 96 5.33 -30.75 12.05
C SER A 96 3.96 -31.37 12.31
N PHE A 97 3.15 -31.59 11.28
CA PHE A 97 1.81 -32.18 11.41
C PHE A 97 1.78 -33.70 11.13
N GLY A 98 2.92 -34.31 10.76
CA GLY A 98 3.04 -35.75 10.49
C GLY A 98 3.41 -36.60 11.71
N GLY A 99 3.86 -35.99 12.82
CA GLY A 99 4.22 -36.69 14.06
C GLY A 99 3.16 -36.51 15.15
N ASN A 100 2.77 -37.59 15.83
CA ASN A 100 1.75 -37.60 16.89
C ASN A 100 2.23 -36.98 18.23
N ASP A 101 3.28 -36.15 18.20
CA ASP A 101 3.95 -35.60 19.38
C ASP A 101 3.48 -34.16 19.65
N GLY A 102 2.42 -34.04 20.46
CA GLY A 102 1.80 -32.74 20.79
C GLY A 102 2.73 -31.74 21.49
N GLY A 103 3.87 -32.18 22.05
CA GLY A 103 4.89 -31.30 22.63
C GLY A 103 5.72 -30.57 21.56
N LEU A 104 6.18 -31.30 20.55
CA LEU A 104 6.94 -30.74 19.42
C LEU A 104 6.04 -29.80 18.60
N GLN A 105 4.78 -30.15 18.37
CA GLN A 105 3.85 -29.32 17.62
C GLN A 105 3.61 -27.95 18.29
N LYS A 106 3.48 -27.90 19.62
CA LYS A 106 3.32 -26.65 20.38
C LYS A 106 4.56 -25.77 20.34
N MET A 107 5.75 -26.38 20.44
CA MET A 107 7.03 -25.67 20.33
C MET A 107 7.24 -25.09 18.92
N LEU A 108 6.88 -25.86 17.89
CA LEU A 108 6.99 -25.46 16.49
C LEU A 108 6.00 -24.35 16.11
N VAL A 109 4.75 -24.44 16.56
CA VAL A 109 3.75 -23.37 16.36
C VAL A 109 4.19 -22.08 17.06
N GLY A 110 4.75 -22.17 18.27
CA GLY A 110 5.31 -21.00 18.97
C GLY A 110 6.47 -20.35 18.23
N ALA A 111 7.38 -21.16 17.66
CA ALA A 111 8.51 -20.67 16.87
C ALA A 111 8.06 -19.99 15.57
N VAL A 112 7.06 -20.53 14.87
CA VAL A 112 6.50 -19.92 13.64
C VAL A 112 5.82 -18.58 13.94
N ILE A 113 5.00 -18.51 15.00
CA ILE A 113 4.34 -17.26 15.42
C ILE A 113 5.39 -16.19 15.76
N ALA A 114 6.44 -16.56 16.49
CA ALA A 114 7.55 -15.66 16.81
C ALA A 114 8.30 -15.18 15.55
N ALA A 115 8.55 -16.06 14.58
CA ALA A 115 9.21 -15.72 13.33
C ALA A 115 8.38 -14.79 12.44
N VAL A 116 7.06 -15.01 12.35
CA VAL A 116 6.14 -14.14 11.59
C VAL A 116 6.06 -12.75 12.24
N GLY A 117 6.03 -12.68 13.58
CA GLY A 117 6.09 -11.41 14.31
C GLY A 117 7.38 -10.63 14.03
N GLY A 118 8.53 -11.32 14.03
CA GLY A 118 9.83 -10.72 13.69
C GLY A 118 9.90 -10.22 12.25
N ALA A 119 9.38 -10.98 11.29
CA ALA A 119 9.32 -10.58 9.87
C ALA A 119 8.41 -9.37 9.64
N GLY A 120 7.24 -9.32 10.31
CA GLY A 120 6.34 -8.17 10.26
C GLY A 120 6.98 -6.90 10.83
N ALA A 121 7.63 -7.00 12.00
CA ALA A 121 8.36 -5.87 12.59
C ALA A 121 9.50 -5.38 11.69
N PHE A 122 10.26 -6.31 11.09
CA PHE A 122 11.33 -5.96 10.17
C PHE A 122 10.77 -5.29 8.89
N TYR A 123 9.64 -5.75 8.35
CA TYR A 123 9.00 -5.14 7.19
C TYR A 123 8.56 -3.70 7.44
N PHE A 124 7.93 -3.43 8.58
CA PHE A 124 7.56 -2.05 8.94
C PHE A 124 8.78 -1.19 9.25
N ALA A 125 9.82 -1.76 9.86
CA ALA A 125 11.09 -1.07 10.06
C ALA A 125 11.79 -0.74 8.74
N THR A 126 11.77 -1.63 7.74
CA THR A 126 12.34 -1.36 6.42
C THR A 126 11.52 -0.32 5.66
N LYS A 127 10.18 -0.38 5.72
CA LYS A 127 9.29 0.67 5.15
C LYS A 127 9.52 2.04 5.78
N ALA A 128 9.67 2.08 7.10
CA ALA A 128 10.00 3.30 7.84
C ALA A 128 11.40 3.82 7.45
N ASN A 129 12.39 2.93 7.30
CA ASN A 129 13.73 3.27 6.88
C ASN A 129 13.81 3.72 5.42
N GLU A 130 13.03 3.14 4.51
CA GLU A 130 12.87 3.61 3.12
C GLU A 130 12.25 5.01 3.08
N THR A 131 11.26 5.26 3.92
CA THR A 131 10.63 6.58 4.06
C THR A 131 11.66 7.59 4.59
N ALA A 132 12.40 7.23 5.64
CA ALA A 132 13.46 8.07 6.22
C ALA A 132 14.61 8.32 5.23
N THR A 133 15.08 7.30 4.52
CA THR A 133 16.13 7.44 3.50
C THR A 133 15.64 8.23 2.30
N SER A 134 14.37 8.14 1.91
CA SER A 134 13.79 8.98 0.85
C SER A 134 13.65 10.44 1.29
N ALA A 135 13.28 10.70 2.55
CA ALA A 135 13.24 12.04 3.13
C ALA A 135 14.65 12.62 3.26
N ILE A 136 15.64 11.80 3.63
CA ILE A 136 17.06 12.18 3.64
C ILE A 136 17.58 12.38 2.22
N LEU A 137 17.20 11.58 1.22
CA LEU A 137 17.58 11.81 -0.18
C LEU A 137 16.90 13.05 -0.77
N GLN A 138 15.67 13.37 -0.36
CA GLN A 138 15.01 14.63 -0.71
C GLN A 138 15.70 15.81 -0.02
N ALA A 139 16.05 15.67 1.26
CA ALA A 139 16.83 16.66 1.99
C ALA A 139 18.25 16.82 1.44
N ALA A 140 18.89 15.73 1.00
CA ALA A 140 20.25 15.70 0.44
C ALA A 140 20.28 16.15 -1.03
N LYS A 141 19.25 15.85 -1.83
CA LYS A 141 19.02 16.56 -3.12
C LYS A 141 18.73 18.04 -2.89
N GLY A 142 18.23 18.41 -1.72
CA GLY A 142 18.16 19.78 -1.25
C GLY A 142 19.49 20.32 -0.68
N SER A 143 20.50 19.48 -0.42
CA SER A 143 21.69 19.87 0.34
C SER A 143 23.06 19.44 -0.20
N GLU A 144 23.19 18.91 -1.42
CA GLU A 144 24.49 18.75 -2.09
C GLU A 144 24.61 19.69 -3.31
N GLY A 145 25.11 20.91 -3.05
CA GLY A 145 25.87 21.79 -3.94
C GLY A 145 25.20 22.30 -5.22
N ARG A 146 24.76 23.57 -5.26
CA ARG A 146 24.49 24.26 -6.54
C ARG A 146 24.57 25.80 -6.39
N PRO A 147 25.04 26.54 -7.40
CA PRO A 147 24.76 27.97 -7.49
C PRO A 147 23.23 28.13 -7.42
N GLY A 148 22.82 28.88 -6.41
CA GLY A 148 21.46 29.18 -5.97
C GLY A 148 20.44 28.04 -5.78
N ALA A 149 19.87 27.98 -4.58
CA ALA A 149 18.64 27.24 -4.34
C ALA A 149 17.52 28.00 -5.06
N SER A 150 17.10 27.56 -6.24
CA SER A 150 15.97 28.18 -6.95
C SER A 150 14.66 27.63 -6.38
N THR A 151 13.90 28.46 -5.65
CA THR A 151 12.65 28.05 -4.98
C THR A 151 11.58 29.09 -5.21
N LEU A 152 10.38 28.65 -5.59
CA LEU A 152 9.25 29.52 -5.88
C LEU A 152 8.05 29.15 -5.01
N LEU A 153 7.48 30.15 -4.34
CA LEU A 153 6.29 30.01 -3.52
C LEU A 153 5.15 30.81 -4.15
N LEU A 154 3.94 30.26 -4.07
CA LEU A 154 2.71 30.90 -4.49
C LEU A 154 1.80 30.96 -3.27
N SER A 155 1.12 32.08 -3.06
CA SER A 155 -0.08 32.12 -2.22
C SER A 155 -1.23 32.69 -3.03
N LYS A 156 -2.43 32.15 -2.82
CA LYS A 156 -3.63 32.54 -3.54
C LYS A 156 -4.77 32.86 -2.60
N THR A 157 -5.51 33.92 -2.90
CA THR A 157 -6.76 34.24 -2.21
C THR A 157 -7.86 34.55 -3.21
N ALA A 158 -9.09 34.24 -2.82
CA ALA A 158 -10.29 34.53 -3.61
C ALA A 158 -11.10 35.63 -2.92
N ASP A 159 -11.42 36.69 -3.65
CA ASP A 159 -12.32 37.75 -3.26
C ASP A 159 -13.67 37.55 -3.98
N ALA A 160 -14.69 37.25 -3.18
CA ALA A 160 -16.06 37.03 -3.62
C ALA A 160 -16.99 38.20 -3.27
N SER A 161 -16.44 39.38 -2.96
CA SER A 161 -17.22 40.55 -2.52
C SER A 161 -18.16 41.08 -3.61
N LYS A 162 -17.89 40.76 -4.88
CA LYS A 162 -18.71 41.13 -6.04
C LYS A 162 -19.78 40.09 -6.41
N LEU A 163 -19.99 39.05 -5.58
CA LEU A 163 -21.09 38.11 -5.77
C LEU A 163 -22.40 38.72 -5.25
N THR A 164 -23.49 38.49 -5.99
CA THR A 164 -24.85 38.71 -5.48
C THR A 164 -25.28 37.52 -4.62
N ASN A 165 -26.33 37.70 -3.80
CA ASN A 165 -26.96 36.58 -3.10
C ASN A 165 -28.46 36.51 -3.47
N PRO A 166 -28.89 35.53 -4.30
CA PRO A 166 -28.10 34.43 -4.86
C PRO A 166 -27.11 34.89 -5.94
N ALA A 167 -26.03 34.11 -6.16
CA ALA A 167 -25.08 34.39 -7.22
C ALA A 167 -25.71 34.23 -8.60
N THR A 168 -25.26 35.05 -9.56
CA THR A 168 -25.78 35.09 -10.92
C THR A 168 -24.66 35.00 -11.96
N THR A 169 -24.99 34.51 -13.16
CA THR A 169 -24.05 34.43 -14.28
C THR A 169 -23.47 35.82 -14.58
N GLY A 170 -22.17 35.89 -14.80
CA GLY A 170 -21.45 37.15 -15.03
C GLY A 170 -21.01 37.88 -13.75
N ASN A 171 -21.38 37.42 -12.55
CA ASN A 171 -20.69 37.85 -11.32
C ASN A 171 -19.20 37.52 -11.41
N VAL A 172 -18.37 38.31 -10.72
CA VAL A 172 -16.91 38.20 -10.81
C VAL A 172 -16.33 37.76 -9.49
N ILE A 173 -15.53 36.69 -9.50
CA ILE A 173 -14.60 36.36 -8.42
C ILE A 173 -13.24 36.94 -8.81
N THR A 174 -12.63 37.69 -7.91
CA THR A 174 -11.28 38.23 -8.12
C THR A 174 -10.28 37.36 -7.38
N TYR A 175 -9.27 36.85 -8.08
CA TYR A 175 -8.20 36.07 -7.49
C TYR A 175 -6.95 36.94 -7.34
N HIS A 176 -6.36 36.91 -6.15
CA HIS A 176 -5.09 37.56 -5.88
C HIS A 176 -4.01 36.51 -5.66
N PHE A 177 -2.85 36.74 -6.28
CA PHE A 177 -1.69 35.89 -6.22
C PHE A 177 -0.51 36.67 -5.65
N LYS A 178 0.28 36.00 -4.83
CA LYS A 178 1.60 36.49 -4.40
C LYS A 178 2.62 35.43 -4.77
N VAL A 179 3.51 35.79 -5.68
CA VAL A 179 4.59 34.94 -6.17
C VAL A 179 5.88 35.39 -5.49
N THR A 180 6.50 34.52 -4.70
CA THR A 180 7.72 34.83 -3.94
C THR A 180 8.86 33.94 -4.44
N ASN A 181 9.98 34.55 -4.80
CA ASN A 181 11.22 33.81 -5.00
C ASN A 181 11.89 33.64 -3.63
N SER A 182 11.67 32.51 -2.97
CA SER A 182 12.33 32.18 -1.70
C SER A 182 13.69 31.50 -1.90
N GLY A 183 14.17 31.50 -3.14
CA GLY A 183 15.46 31.01 -3.51
C GLY A 183 16.58 32.05 -3.42
N THR A 184 17.78 31.65 -3.84
CA THR A 184 18.97 32.52 -3.90
C THR A 184 19.38 32.91 -5.31
N ASP A 185 18.87 32.26 -6.36
CA ASP A 185 19.02 32.72 -7.75
C ASP A 185 17.88 33.66 -8.16
N ALA A 186 18.16 34.58 -9.07
CA ALA A 186 17.10 35.32 -9.77
C ALA A 186 16.34 34.41 -10.74
N LEU A 187 15.02 34.54 -10.79
CA LEU A 187 14.14 33.81 -11.70
C LEU A 187 13.65 34.74 -12.81
N THR A 188 13.59 34.22 -14.03
CA THR A 188 13.06 34.87 -15.24
C THR A 188 11.86 34.07 -15.76
N ASP A 189 11.14 34.60 -16.75
CA ASP A 189 9.93 33.96 -17.32
C ASP A 189 8.91 33.56 -16.23
N VAL A 190 8.79 34.39 -15.18
CA VAL A 190 7.88 34.11 -14.07
C VAL A 190 6.44 34.27 -14.52
N ALA A 191 5.62 33.23 -14.33
CA ALA A 191 4.22 33.22 -14.73
C ALA A 191 3.35 32.37 -13.80
N VAL A 192 2.09 32.76 -13.62
CA VAL A 192 1.03 32.06 -12.91
C VAL A 192 0.07 31.45 -13.92
N SER A 193 -0.25 30.18 -13.73
CA SER A 193 -1.31 29.48 -14.46
C SER A 193 -2.40 29.07 -13.46
N ASP A 194 -3.65 29.40 -13.77
CA ASP A 194 -4.83 29.01 -12.98
C ASP A 194 -5.74 28.06 -13.80
N SER A 195 -6.43 27.15 -13.13
CA SER A 195 -7.37 26.22 -13.75
C SER A 195 -8.69 26.87 -14.19
N VAL A 196 -9.11 27.97 -13.54
CA VAL A 196 -10.39 28.64 -13.87
C VAL A 196 -10.20 29.84 -14.79
N ALA A 197 -9.02 30.46 -14.77
CA ALA A 197 -8.71 31.60 -15.62
C ALA A 197 -7.78 31.19 -16.77
N PRO A 198 -8.09 31.49 -18.04
CA PRO A 198 -7.14 31.31 -19.11
C PRO A 198 -5.90 32.19 -18.87
N PRO A 199 -4.67 31.71 -19.16
CA PRO A 199 -3.41 32.36 -18.77
C PRO A 199 -3.15 33.76 -19.35
N LYS A 200 -4.01 34.27 -20.25
CA LYS A 200 -3.88 35.61 -20.86
C LYS A 200 -4.55 36.76 -20.08
N ALA A 201 -5.16 36.49 -18.92
CA ALA A 201 -5.89 37.49 -18.13
C ALA A 201 -5.35 37.64 -16.70
N VAL A 202 -4.03 37.60 -16.54
CA VAL A 202 -3.37 37.84 -15.25
C VAL A 202 -2.59 39.15 -15.31
N ASP A 203 -2.99 40.12 -14.50
CA ASP A 203 -2.36 41.44 -14.37
C ASP A 203 -1.31 41.40 -13.27
N TYR A 204 -0.04 41.65 -13.62
CA TYR A 204 1.08 41.59 -12.69
C TYR A 204 1.52 42.97 -12.21
N VAL A 205 1.92 43.04 -10.94
CA VAL A 205 2.70 44.13 -10.36
C VAL A 205 4.06 43.56 -9.96
N TRP A 206 5.09 43.93 -10.73
CA TRP A 206 6.46 43.49 -10.52
C TRP A 206 7.20 44.43 -9.56
N PRO A 207 8.10 43.93 -8.71
CA PRO A 207 8.96 44.77 -7.88
C PRO A 207 10.06 45.47 -8.68
N GLY A 208 10.32 45.02 -9.91
CA GLY A 208 11.35 45.55 -10.80
C GLY A 208 11.03 45.25 -12.27
N VAL A 209 11.91 44.52 -12.94
CA VAL A 209 11.76 44.18 -14.36
C VAL A 209 10.59 43.20 -14.55
N PRO A 210 9.69 43.44 -15.52
CA PRO A 210 8.61 42.50 -15.81
C PRO A 210 9.09 41.09 -16.13
N GLY A 211 8.50 40.09 -15.47
CA GLY A 211 8.84 38.68 -15.65
C GLY A 211 10.03 38.19 -14.81
N GLU A 212 10.66 39.07 -14.03
CA GLU A 212 11.82 38.74 -13.20
C GLU A 212 11.51 38.85 -11.70
N LEU A 213 12.07 37.92 -10.92
CA LEU A 213 12.10 37.97 -9.46
C LEU A 213 13.49 37.63 -8.96
N LYS A 214 14.17 38.58 -8.34
CA LYS A 214 15.42 38.31 -7.61
C LYS A 214 15.15 37.52 -6.34
N ALA A 215 16.21 37.01 -5.73
CA ALA A 215 16.13 36.33 -4.44
C ALA A 215 15.42 37.20 -3.39
N GLY A 216 14.39 36.64 -2.75
CA GLY A 216 13.56 37.31 -1.74
C GLY A 216 12.51 38.28 -2.29
N GLU A 217 12.49 38.56 -3.60
CA GLU A 217 11.50 39.46 -4.19
C GLU A 217 10.13 38.79 -4.35
N VAL A 218 9.11 39.65 -4.41
CA VAL A 218 7.71 39.27 -4.51
C VAL A 218 7.05 40.04 -5.64
N ALA A 219 6.37 39.33 -6.54
CA ALA A 219 5.39 39.91 -7.46
C ALA A 219 3.98 39.59 -6.98
N THR A 220 3.06 40.53 -7.17
CA THR A 220 1.64 40.27 -7.00
C THR A 220 0.97 40.18 -8.36
N ALA A 221 -0.07 39.36 -8.45
CA ALA A 221 -0.83 39.22 -9.69
C ALA A 221 -2.32 39.14 -9.39
N THR A 222 -3.17 39.61 -10.31
CA THR A 222 -4.62 39.58 -10.16
C THR A 222 -5.26 38.97 -11.40
N SER A 223 -6.30 38.16 -11.20
CA SER A 223 -7.11 37.60 -12.28
C SER A 223 -8.59 37.74 -11.95
N HIS A 224 -9.41 37.93 -12.97
CA HIS A 224 -10.87 38.02 -12.83
C HIS A 224 -11.55 36.82 -13.49
N TYR A 225 -12.37 36.10 -12.72
CA TYR A 225 -13.16 34.99 -13.22
C TYR A 225 -14.64 35.36 -13.23
N GLN A 226 -15.26 35.31 -14.40
CA GLN A 226 -16.70 35.51 -14.56
C GLN A 226 -17.42 34.17 -14.40
N LEU A 227 -18.41 34.14 -13.50
CA LEU A 227 -19.24 32.95 -13.28
C LEU A 227 -20.02 32.58 -14.54
N VAL A 228 -20.03 31.28 -14.84
CA VAL A 228 -20.86 30.69 -15.89
C VAL A 228 -21.97 29.81 -15.29
N GLY A 229 -22.97 29.46 -16.11
CA GLY A 229 -24.12 28.65 -15.63
C GLY A 229 -23.72 27.34 -14.94
N LYS A 230 -22.67 26.67 -15.44
CA LYS A 230 -22.14 25.44 -14.83
C LYS A 230 -21.66 25.65 -13.38
N ASP A 231 -21.14 26.82 -13.06
CA ASP A 231 -20.67 27.12 -11.70
C ASP A 231 -21.86 27.27 -10.74
N LEU A 232 -22.95 27.89 -11.21
CA LEU A 232 -24.20 28.01 -10.45
C LEU A 232 -24.83 26.65 -10.20
N ASP A 233 -24.82 25.77 -11.20
CA ASP A 233 -25.29 24.37 -11.05
C ASP A 233 -24.46 23.62 -10.00
N ALA A 234 -23.13 23.84 -9.99
CA ALA A 234 -22.21 23.27 -9.01
C ALA A 234 -22.23 23.97 -7.64
N LYS A 235 -22.86 25.15 -7.53
CA LYS A 235 -22.95 26.01 -6.34
C LYS A 235 -21.60 26.43 -5.74
N SER A 236 -20.51 26.16 -6.44
CA SER A 236 -19.15 26.45 -5.99
C SER A 236 -18.18 26.55 -7.17
N VAL A 237 -17.12 27.34 -6.99
CA VAL A 237 -16.01 27.45 -7.93
C VAL A 237 -14.74 26.94 -7.24
N ILE A 238 -14.11 25.92 -7.83
CA ILE A 238 -12.82 25.38 -7.38
C ILE A 238 -11.74 25.87 -8.33
N SER A 239 -10.70 26.49 -7.78
CA SER A 239 -9.65 27.11 -8.57
C SER A 239 -8.27 26.72 -8.04
N ALA A 240 -7.45 26.11 -8.91
CA ALA A 240 -6.10 25.63 -8.62
C ALA A 240 -5.08 26.42 -9.44
N ALA A 241 -4.09 27.03 -8.79
CA ALA A 241 -3.04 27.78 -9.47
C ALA A 241 -1.64 27.26 -9.16
N THR A 242 -0.74 27.42 -10.13
CA THR A 242 0.70 27.13 -9.98
C THR A 242 1.52 28.25 -10.60
N ALA A 243 2.64 28.60 -9.97
CA ALA A 243 3.61 29.53 -10.54
C ALA A 243 4.82 28.77 -11.10
N THR A 244 5.40 29.29 -12.17
CA THR A 244 6.65 28.79 -12.77
C THR A 244 7.68 29.91 -12.86
N GLY A 245 8.96 29.55 -12.82
CA GLY A 245 10.06 30.48 -13.08
C GLY A 245 11.31 29.76 -13.58
N ARG A 246 12.10 30.40 -14.42
CA ARG A 246 13.32 29.87 -15.00
C ARG A 246 14.56 30.45 -14.30
N PRO A 247 15.37 29.62 -13.63
CA PRO A 247 16.64 30.07 -13.10
C PRO A 247 17.72 30.19 -14.20
N PRO A 248 18.87 30.85 -13.92
CA PRO A 248 19.94 31.02 -14.90
C PRO A 248 20.56 29.68 -15.30
N HIS A 249 20.55 28.71 -14.38
CA HIS A 249 21.05 27.36 -14.59
C HIS A 249 20.09 26.33 -14.01
N GLY A 250 19.76 25.28 -14.77
CA GLY A 250 18.93 24.17 -14.31
C GLY A 250 17.54 24.15 -14.94
N ALA A 251 16.68 23.31 -14.36
CA ALA A 251 15.30 23.15 -14.84
C ALA A 251 14.42 24.31 -14.36
N VAL A 252 13.34 24.57 -15.08
CA VAL A 252 12.27 25.47 -14.64
C VAL A 252 11.74 24.99 -13.29
N VAL A 253 11.63 25.91 -12.34
CA VAL A 253 11.05 25.64 -11.03
C VAL A 253 9.55 25.90 -11.07
N ARG A 254 8.82 25.14 -10.25
CA ARG A 254 7.36 25.24 -10.12
C ARG A 254 7.01 25.28 -8.64
N SER A 255 6.06 26.14 -8.27
CA SER A 255 5.50 26.14 -6.93
C SER A 255 4.61 24.91 -6.70
N GLU A 256 4.37 24.57 -5.44
CA GLU A 256 3.23 23.74 -5.10
C GLU A 256 1.92 24.41 -5.57
N PRO A 257 0.87 23.61 -5.87
CA PRO A 257 -0.41 24.14 -6.29
C PRO A 257 -1.16 24.76 -5.11
N GLU A 258 -1.73 25.94 -5.34
CA GLU A 258 -2.59 26.65 -4.39
C GLU A 258 -4.05 26.54 -4.79
N HIS A 259 -4.89 26.12 -3.84
CA HIS A 259 -6.29 25.79 -4.07
C HIS A 259 -7.21 26.74 -3.29
N THR A 260 -8.29 27.17 -3.95
CA THR A 260 -9.38 27.92 -3.32
C THR A 260 -10.72 27.35 -3.75
N THR A 261 -11.66 27.30 -2.82
CA THR A 261 -13.07 26.95 -3.08
C THR A 261 -13.95 28.11 -2.67
N THR A 262 -14.68 28.68 -3.61
CA THR A 262 -15.63 29.77 -3.35
C THR A 262 -17.05 29.24 -3.44
N ALA A 263 -17.81 29.30 -2.35
CA ALA A 263 -19.23 28.96 -2.34
C ALA A 263 -20.05 30.11 -2.93
N LEU A 264 -21.09 29.80 -3.71
CA LEU A 264 -21.88 30.80 -4.45
C LEU A 264 -23.19 31.21 -3.76
N GLY A 265 -23.45 30.72 -2.55
CA GLY A 265 -24.72 30.94 -1.86
C GLY A 265 -25.90 30.26 -2.59
N THR A 266 -27.07 30.29 -1.96
CA THR A 266 -28.33 29.75 -2.49
C THR A 266 -29.43 30.78 -2.35
#